data_AF-A0A5J6U6N5-F1
#
_entry.id   AF-A0A5J6U6N5-F1
#
_cell.length_a   1.000
_cell.length_b   1.000
_cell.length_c   1.000
_cell.angle_alpha   90.00
_cell.angle_beta   90.00
_cell.angle_gamma   90.00
#
_symmetry.space_group_name_H-M   'P 1'
#
loop_
_entity.id
_entity.type
_entity.pdbx_description
1 polymer ?
#
loop_
_entity_poly.entity_id
_entity_poly.type
_entity_poly.pdbx_seq_one_letter_code
_entity_poly.pdbx_strand_id
1 'polypeptide(L)'
;MADGSLDEVLAHVKHREDDWEAKSARPARGHAAIGCARADVIHWLHRDRELLECARTTQATAFEDEPDASASGQVLRKVAEQLGPQGMKEFQEWAGVAHFWCELLAQMACALERYEDVCGRMFFLVEKVLYQRIGESLPSALHRAGAIGSAVHWTWRYVLAGIVSASGGGSLAAWLASGDTQRLLWPIRVIAVLMCPDASHHPAVRQHCWEPIVRLARAEIRDKVRERLAQVFTEDPWFA
;
A
#
# COMPACT_ATOMS: atom_id res chain seq x y z
N MET A 1 -15.92 25.38 16.56
CA MET A 1 -15.73 25.91 17.92
C MET A 1 -15.68 24.73 18.87
N ALA A 2 -14.47 24.29 19.19
CA ALA A 2 -14.13 23.52 20.39
C ALA A 2 -12.85 24.19 20.87
N ASP A 3 -13.03 25.25 21.65
CA ASP A 3 -11.94 26.06 22.21
C ASP A 3 -11.47 25.35 23.48
N GLY A 4 -10.73 24.26 23.29
CA GLY A 4 -10.06 23.57 24.39
C GLY A 4 -9.03 24.53 24.97
N SER A 5 -9.09 24.75 26.29
CA SER A 5 -8.17 25.65 26.97
C SER A 5 -6.73 25.26 26.61
N LEU A 6 -5.88 26.25 26.32
CA LEU A 6 -4.46 26.04 26.04
C LEU A 6 -3.81 25.12 27.10
N ASP A 7 -4.28 25.22 28.36
CA ASP A 7 -3.82 24.41 29.47
C ASP A 7 -4.20 22.92 29.34
N GLU A 8 -5.36 22.60 28.77
CA GLU A 8 -5.79 21.22 28.50
C GLU A 8 -4.97 20.60 27.36
N VAL A 9 -4.67 21.39 26.32
CA VAL A 9 -3.81 20.96 25.21
C VAL A 9 -2.38 20.72 25.71
N LEU A 10 -1.84 21.63 26.53
CA LEU A 10 -0.51 21.49 27.12
C LEU A 10 -0.44 20.32 28.10
N ALA A 11 -1.48 20.09 28.90
CA ALA A 11 -1.55 18.92 29.79
C ALA A 11 -1.60 17.61 28.99
N HIS A 12 -2.34 17.59 27.87
CA HIS A 12 -2.39 16.42 26.98
C HIS A 12 -1.05 16.15 26.30
N VAL A 13 -0.35 17.19 25.81
CA VAL A 13 0.99 17.07 25.21
C VAL A 13 1.99 16.57 26.25
N LYS A 14 2.01 17.18 27.44
CA LYS A 14 2.92 16.79 28.52
C LYS A 14 2.68 15.36 28.98
N HIS A 15 1.42 14.94 29.12
CA HIS A 15 1.11 13.57 29.45
C HIS A 15 1.62 12.58 28.39
N ARG A 16 1.53 12.92 27.09
CA ARG A 16 2.09 12.10 26.01
C ARG A 16 3.61 12.08 26.00
N GLU A 17 4.26 13.19 26.34
CA GLU A 17 5.72 13.28 26.49
C GLU A 17 6.20 12.42 27.65
N ASP A 18 5.55 12.52 28.82
CA ASP A 18 5.87 11.72 30.01
C ASP A 18 5.67 10.20 29.73
N ASP A 19 4.59 9.83 29.03
CA ASP A 19 4.33 8.45 28.59
C ASP A 19 5.38 7.94 27.59
N TRP A 20 5.89 8.83 26.74
CA TRP A 20 6.92 8.53 25.75
C TRP A 20 8.28 8.34 26.41
N GLU A 21 8.64 9.20 27.36
CA GLU A 21 9.87 9.10 28.15
C GLU A 21 9.86 7.82 29.00
N ALA A 22 8.74 7.50 29.65
CA ALA A 22 8.58 6.28 30.45
C ALA A 22 8.66 4.99 29.63
N LYS A 23 8.29 5.02 28.35
CA LYS A 23 8.39 3.89 27.40
C LYS A 23 9.73 3.82 26.67
N SER A 24 10.59 4.83 26.78
CA SER A 24 11.82 4.95 26.00
C SER A 24 12.98 4.11 26.57
N ALA A 25 12.88 2.78 26.43
CA ALA A 25 14.11 2.01 26.21
C ALA A 25 14.77 2.61 24.97
N ARG A 26 16.03 3.09 25.07
CA ARG A 26 16.76 3.67 23.93
C ARG A 26 16.53 2.79 22.71
N PRO A 27 15.82 3.26 21.66
CA PRO A 27 15.51 2.41 20.53
C PRO A 27 16.84 1.91 19.96
N ALA A 28 16.97 0.59 19.83
CA ALA A 28 18.09 0.02 19.10
C ALA A 28 18.19 0.74 17.75
N ARG A 29 19.40 1.07 17.27
CA ARG A 29 19.61 1.92 16.08
C ARG A 29 18.66 1.60 14.90
N GLY A 30 18.31 0.33 14.70
CA GLY A 30 17.33 -0.12 13.70
C GLY A 30 15.93 0.49 13.84
N HIS A 31 15.38 0.56 15.05
CA HIS A 31 14.08 1.18 15.33
C HIS A 31 14.07 2.67 15.02
N ALA A 32 15.17 3.38 15.35
CA ALA A 32 15.29 4.81 15.04
C ALA A 32 15.35 5.06 13.53
N ALA A 33 16.12 4.26 12.79
CA ALA A 33 16.23 4.38 11.35
C ALA A 33 14.90 4.07 10.63
N ILE A 34 14.15 3.05 11.07
CA ILE A 34 12.79 2.77 10.57
C ILE A 34 11.83 3.91 10.91
N GLY A 35 11.91 4.46 12.12
CA GLY A 35 11.13 5.64 12.52
C GLY A 35 11.39 6.84 11.62
N CYS A 36 12.65 7.13 11.31
CA CYS A 36 13.03 8.19 10.36
C CYS A 36 12.49 7.90 8.95
N ALA A 37 12.63 6.65 8.46
CA ALA A 37 12.10 6.26 7.15
C ALA A 37 10.57 6.44 7.08
N ARG A 38 9.83 6.11 8.15
CA ARG A 38 8.38 6.38 8.23
C ARG A 38 8.08 7.88 8.20
N ALA A 39 8.86 8.70 8.91
CA ALA A 39 8.71 10.15 8.87
C ALA A 39 8.94 10.71 7.45
N ASP A 40 9.91 10.19 6.70
CA ASP A 40 10.15 10.56 5.31
C ASP A 40 8.97 10.17 4.40
N VAL A 41 8.36 9.00 4.62
CA VAL A 41 7.13 8.58 3.93
C VAL A 41 5.95 9.50 4.29
N ILE A 42 5.76 9.86 5.56
CA ILE A 42 4.71 10.80 5.97
C ILE A 42 4.90 12.17 5.31
N HIS A 43 6.15 12.67 5.30
CA HIS A 43 6.49 13.93 4.67
C HIS A 43 6.23 13.90 3.15
N TRP A 44 6.51 12.78 2.49
CA TRP A 44 6.12 12.56 1.10
C TRP A 44 4.62 12.66 0.90
N LEU A 45 3.82 11.94 1.71
CA LEU A 45 2.37 11.97 1.57
C LEU A 45 1.83 13.40 1.66
N HIS A 46 2.39 14.24 2.53
CA HIS A 46 2.01 15.64 2.60
C HIS A 46 2.24 16.45 1.30
N ARG A 47 3.13 15.99 0.41
CA ARG A 47 3.37 16.56 -0.92
C ARG A 47 2.52 15.90 -2.01
N ASP A 48 2.04 14.68 -1.79
CA ASP A 48 1.17 13.93 -2.68
C ASP A 48 -0.24 13.85 -2.09
N ARG A 49 -1.01 14.94 -2.27
CA ARG A 49 -2.31 15.11 -1.59
C ARG A 49 -3.32 14.04 -1.95
N GLU A 50 -3.33 13.56 -3.19
CA GLU A 50 -4.24 12.49 -3.62
C GLU A 50 -3.92 11.18 -2.90
N LEU A 51 -2.63 10.82 -2.82
CA LEU A 51 -2.21 9.62 -2.11
C LEU A 51 -2.43 9.73 -0.60
N LEU A 52 -2.18 10.89 0.00
CA LEU A 52 -2.45 11.15 1.41
C LEU A 52 -3.95 11.03 1.72
N GLU A 53 -4.80 11.66 0.92
CA GLU A 53 -6.25 11.59 1.10
C GLU A 53 -6.74 10.15 0.93
N CYS A 54 -6.26 9.44 -0.10
CA CYS A 54 -6.58 8.03 -0.28
C CYS A 54 -6.16 7.18 0.93
N ALA A 55 -4.91 7.29 1.39
CA ALA A 55 -4.40 6.55 2.54
C ALA A 55 -5.19 6.87 3.83
N ARG A 56 -5.48 8.15 4.08
CA ARG A 56 -6.27 8.59 5.24
C ARG A 56 -7.70 8.09 5.16
N THR A 57 -8.38 8.23 4.03
CA THR A 57 -9.75 7.75 3.88
C THR A 57 -9.81 6.24 4.01
N THR A 58 -8.87 5.48 3.43
CA THR A 58 -8.81 4.03 3.60
C THR A 58 -8.56 3.64 5.06
N GLN A 59 -7.61 4.29 5.74
CA GLN A 59 -7.35 4.06 7.15
C GLN A 59 -8.59 4.37 8.00
N ALA A 60 -9.21 5.54 7.80
CA ALA A 60 -10.38 5.98 8.54
C ALA A 60 -11.62 5.12 8.29
N THR A 61 -11.84 4.64 7.06
CA THR A 61 -13.04 3.84 6.74
C THR A 61 -12.86 2.36 7.08
N ALA A 62 -11.66 1.82 6.93
CA ALA A 62 -11.39 0.40 7.12
C ALA A 62 -10.96 0.05 8.55
N PHE A 63 -10.16 0.91 9.20
CA PHE A 63 -9.42 0.59 10.42
C PHE A 63 -9.64 1.55 11.59
N GLU A 64 -10.03 2.80 11.38
CA GLU A 64 -10.28 3.78 12.46
C GLU A 64 -11.77 4.12 12.59
N ASP A 65 -12.09 4.80 13.69
CA ASP A 65 -13.43 5.30 13.98
C ASP A 65 -13.54 6.76 13.56
N GLU A 66 -14.71 7.16 13.04
CA GLU A 66 -15.10 8.56 13.20
C GLU A 66 -15.31 8.81 14.70
N PRO A 67 -14.92 9.99 15.23
CA PRO A 67 -14.96 10.30 16.67
C PRO A 67 -16.31 10.01 17.35
N ASP A 68 -17.42 10.05 16.59
CA ASP A 68 -18.78 9.93 17.10
C ASP A 68 -19.51 8.63 16.67
N ALA A 69 -18.85 7.69 15.96
CA ALA A 69 -19.48 6.48 15.44
C ALA A 69 -18.78 5.19 15.91
N SER A 70 -19.37 4.54 16.92
CA SER A 70 -19.19 3.14 17.34
C SER A 70 -17.92 2.39 16.84
N ALA A 71 -16.81 2.57 17.57
CA ALA A 71 -15.86 1.55 18.02
C ALA A 71 -15.57 0.36 17.08
N SER A 72 -15.22 0.61 15.81
CA SER A 72 -14.29 -0.13 14.96
C SER A 72 -14.52 0.25 13.48
N GLY A 73 -13.46 0.60 12.73
CA GLY A 73 -13.51 0.74 11.27
C GLY A 73 -14.17 -0.47 10.57
N GLN A 74 -14.69 -0.32 9.35
CA GLN A 74 -15.61 -1.31 8.75
C GLN A 74 -15.08 -2.75 8.76
N VAL A 75 -13.78 -2.95 8.53
CA VAL A 75 -13.14 -4.27 8.57
C VAL A 75 -13.16 -4.82 9.99
N LEU A 76 -12.69 -4.03 10.95
CA LEU A 76 -12.65 -4.39 12.37
C LEU A 76 -14.05 -4.70 12.91
N ARG A 77 -15.06 -3.91 12.53
CA ARG A 77 -16.46 -4.14 12.89
C ARG A 77 -16.97 -5.47 12.33
N LYS A 78 -16.69 -5.78 11.07
CA LYS A 78 -17.13 -7.04 10.45
C LYS A 78 -16.47 -8.26 11.08
N VAL A 79 -15.20 -8.15 11.46
CA VAL A 79 -14.51 -9.18 12.23
C VAL A 79 -15.13 -9.31 13.64
N ALA A 80 -15.41 -8.20 14.31
CA ALA A 80 -16.03 -8.20 15.63
C ALA A 80 -17.46 -8.79 15.63
N GLU A 81 -18.27 -8.53 14.60
CA GLU A 81 -19.59 -9.15 14.40
C GLU A 81 -19.50 -10.68 14.34
N GLN A 82 -18.41 -11.21 13.77
CA GLN A 82 -18.20 -12.66 13.64
C GLN A 82 -17.62 -13.31 14.90
N LEU A 83 -16.68 -12.64 15.57
CA LEU A 83 -15.96 -13.19 16.72
C LEU A 83 -16.62 -12.89 18.07
N GLY A 84 -17.51 -11.90 18.12
CA GLY A 84 -18.02 -11.31 19.36
C GLY A 84 -16.95 -10.51 20.12
N PRO A 85 -17.34 -9.81 21.22
CA PRO A 85 -16.43 -8.88 21.93
C PRO A 85 -15.18 -9.55 22.51
N GLN A 86 -15.33 -10.74 23.11
CA GLN A 86 -14.21 -11.46 23.72
C GLN A 86 -13.25 -12.00 22.65
N GLY A 87 -13.77 -12.62 21.59
CA GLY A 87 -12.94 -13.12 20.49
C GLY A 87 -12.23 -11.99 19.75
N MET A 88 -12.87 -10.83 19.59
CA MET A 88 -12.22 -9.66 18.99
C MET A 88 -11.08 -9.13 19.87
N LYS A 89 -11.24 -9.10 21.19
CA LYS A 89 -10.16 -8.69 22.11
C LYS A 89 -8.95 -9.61 22.00
N GLU A 90 -9.16 -10.93 22.09
CA GLU A 90 -8.09 -11.93 21.95
C GLU A 90 -7.42 -11.85 20.57
N PHE A 91 -8.22 -11.64 19.53
CA PHE A 91 -7.71 -11.46 18.18
C PHE A 91 -6.84 -10.21 18.04
N GLN A 92 -7.23 -9.06 18.60
CA GLN A 92 -6.41 -7.83 18.52
C GLN A 92 -5.11 -7.94 19.31
N GLU A 93 -5.15 -8.57 20.49
CA GLU A 93 -3.94 -8.84 21.29
C GLU A 93 -2.96 -9.72 20.50
N TRP A 94 -3.46 -10.80 19.89
CA TRP A 94 -2.67 -11.65 19.01
C TRP A 94 -2.19 -10.93 17.76
N ALA A 95 -3.07 -10.15 17.10
CA ALA A 95 -2.77 -9.46 15.84
C ALA A 95 -1.64 -8.43 16.00
N GLY A 96 -1.57 -7.77 17.16
CA GLY A 96 -0.47 -6.85 17.50
C GLY A 96 0.87 -7.58 17.60
N VAL A 97 0.92 -8.72 18.29
CA VAL A 97 2.14 -9.54 18.44
C VAL A 97 2.54 -10.21 17.13
N ALA A 98 1.57 -10.68 16.36
CA ALA A 98 1.77 -11.42 15.12
C ALA A 98 1.94 -10.51 13.88
N HIS A 99 1.88 -9.18 14.05
CA HIS A 99 1.94 -8.23 12.94
C HIS A 99 0.84 -8.48 11.87
N PHE A 100 -0.32 -9.00 12.26
CA PHE A 100 -1.32 -9.55 11.34
C PHE A 100 -1.76 -8.55 10.27
N TRP A 101 -2.06 -7.31 10.66
CA TRP A 101 -2.60 -6.31 9.72
C TRP A 101 -1.58 -5.84 8.68
N CYS A 102 -0.33 -5.58 9.10
CA CYS A 102 0.71 -5.19 8.15
C CYS A 102 1.19 -6.37 7.30
N GLU A 103 1.12 -7.60 7.81
CA GLU A 103 1.33 -8.82 7.01
C GLU A 103 0.24 -8.96 5.94
N LEU A 104 -1.04 -8.86 6.33
CA LEU A 104 -2.18 -8.95 5.42
C LEU A 104 -2.04 -7.93 4.27
N LEU A 105 -1.75 -6.67 4.59
CA LEU A 105 -1.59 -5.62 3.58
C LEU A 105 -0.37 -5.86 2.67
N ALA A 106 0.76 -6.31 3.23
CA ALA A 106 1.93 -6.68 2.43
C ALA A 106 1.63 -7.83 1.46
N GLN A 107 0.90 -8.84 1.92
CA GLN A 107 0.48 -9.97 1.07
C GLN A 107 -0.55 -9.55 0.03
N MET A 108 -1.46 -8.62 0.34
CA MET A 108 -2.36 -8.02 -0.65
C MET A 108 -1.58 -7.27 -1.74
N ALA A 109 -0.56 -6.49 -1.36
CA ALA A 109 0.31 -5.82 -2.32
C ALA A 109 1.05 -6.82 -3.22
N CYS A 110 1.61 -7.89 -2.64
CA CYS A 110 2.23 -8.98 -3.39
C CYS A 110 1.27 -9.66 -4.37
N ALA A 111 0.03 -9.93 -3.94
CA ALA A 111 -0.98 -10.56 -4.77
C ALA A 111 -1.40 -9.67 -5.95
N LEU A 112 -1.55 -8.36 -5.73
CA LEU A 112 -1.88 -7.39 -6.78
C LEU A 112 -0.74 -7.21 -7.79
N GLU A 113 0.52 -7.19 -7.34
CA GLU A 113 1.69 -7.13 -8.22
C GLU A 113 1.79 -8.39 -9.10
N ARG A 114 1.59 -9.58 -8.51
CA ARG A 114 1.51 -10.83 -9.27
C ARG A 114 0.36 -10.86 -10.26
N TYR A 115 -0.76 -10.21 -9.94
CA TYR A 115 -1.88 -10.08 -10.87
C TYR A 115 -1.49 -9.23 -12.08
N GLU A 116 -0.80 -8.09 -11.90
CA GLU A 116 -0.27 -7.29 -13.01
C GLU A 116 0.66 -8.11 -13.91
N ASP A 117 1.56 -8.92 -13.31
CA ASP A 117 2.45 -9.79 -14.06
C ASP A 117 1.69 -10.84 -14.90
N VAL A 118 0.61 -11.40 -14.36
CA VAL A 118 -0.27 -12.33 -15.08
C VAL A 118 -0.92 -11.61 -16.27
N CYS A 119 -1.50 -10.42 -16.05
CA CYS A 119 -2.10 -9.62 -17.12
C CYS A 119 -1.08 -9.28 -18.20
N GLY A 120 0.13 -8.83 -17.83
CA GLY A 120 1.20 -8.52 -18.77
C GLY A 120 1.59 -9.71 -19.64
N ARG A 121 1.71 -10.91 -19.04
CA ARG A 121 1.97 -12.15 -19.80
C ARG A 121 0.83 -12.48 -20.76
N MET A 122 -0.43 -12.28 -20.35
CA MET A 122 -1.57 -12.48 -21.24
C MET A 122 -1.53 -11.52 -22.43
N PHE A 123 -1.17 -10.25 -22.22
CA PHE A 123 -1.09 -9.27 -23.31
C PHE A 123 -0.01 -9.67 -24.31
N PHE A 124 1.17 -10.06 -23.80
CA PHE A 124 2.27 -10.51 -24.63
C PHE A 124 1.91 -11.75 -25.47
N LEU A 125 1.17 -12.71 -24.90
CA LEU A 125 0.72 -13.89 -25.63
C LEU A 125 -0.24 -13.54 -26.77
N VAL A 126 -1.22 -12.66 -26.52
CA VAL A 126 -2.17 -12.18 -27.55
C VAL A 126 -1.42 -11.41 -28.64
N GLU A 127 -0.54 -10.49 -28.26
CA GLU A 127 0.31 -9.74 -29.17
C GLU A 127 1.14 -10.66 -30.07
N LYS A 128 1.80 -11.67 -29.49
CA LYS A 128 2.59 -12.66 -30.23
C LYS A 128 1.75 -13.42 -31.26
N VAL A 129 0.56 -13.88 -30.89
CA VAL A 129 -0.35 -14.58 -31.81
C VAL A 129 -0.78 -13.66 -32.95
N LEU A 130 -1.07 -12.39 -32.67
CA LEU A 130 -1.44 -11.41 -33.69
C LEU A 130 -0.26 -11.08 -34.62
N TYR A 131 0.95 -10.92 -34.10
CA TYR A 131 2.15 -10.77 -34.94
C TYR A 131 2.40 -11.99 -35.82
N GLN A 132 2.23 -13.21 -35.30
CA GLN A 132 2.40 -14.42 -36.11
C GLN A 132 1.40 -14.50 -37.27
N ARG A 133 0.19 -13.99 -37.07
CA ARG A 133 -0.87 -14.05 -38.10
C ARG A 133 -0.87 -12.88 -39.07
N ILE A 134 -0.48 -11.69 -38.61
CA ILE A 134 -0.68 -10.42 -39.33
C ILE A 134 0.65 -9.70 -39.60
N GLY A 135 1.71 -10.00 -38.84
CA GLY A 135 2.94 -9.22 -38.77
C GLY A 135 3.63 -9.01 -40.11
N GLU A 136 3.67 -10.03 -40.98
CA GLU A 136 4.28 -9.93 -42.32
C GLU A 136 3.48 -9.05 -43.28
N SER A 137 2.16 -8.96 -43.06
CA SER A 137 1.25 -8.12 -43.86
C SER A 137 1.09 -6.70 -43.30
N LEU A 138 1.69 -6.41 -42.13
CA LEU A 138 1.53 -5.13 -41.47
C LEU A 138 2.46 -4.08 -42.12
N PRO A 139 1.93 -2.92 -42.58
CA PRO A 139 2.76 -1.83 -43.06
C PRO A 139 3.87 -1.45 -42.08
N SER A 140 5.09 -1.23 -42.60
CA SER A 140 6.29 -1.00 -41.75
C SER A 140 6.15 0.19 -40.79
N ALA A 141 5.36 1.22 -41.17
CA ALA A 141 5.05 2.35 -40.30
C ALA A 141 4.22 1.93 -39.07
N LEU A 142 3.24 1.06 -39.25
CA LEU A 142 2.40 0.52 -38.15
C LEU A 142 3.19 -0.46 -37.28
N HIS A 143 4.10 -1.23 -37.89
CA HIS A 143 5.01 -2.10 -37.16
C HIS A 143 5.94 -1.30 -36.24
N ARG A 144 6.62 -0.26 -36.77
CA ARG A 144 7.47 0.63 -35.98
C ARG A 144 6.71 1.37 -34.88
N ALA A 145 5.44 1.68 -35.11
CA ALA A 145 4.59 2.32 -34.11
C ALA A 145 4.09 1.36 -33.01
N GLY A 146 4.38 0.05 -33.08
CA GLY A 146 3.89 -0.93 -32.11
C GLY A 146 2.36 -1.02 -32.10
N ALA A 147 1.72 -0.91 -33.28
CA ALA A 147 0.27 -0.82 -33.40
C ALA A 147 -0.46 -2.04 -32.80
N ILE A 148 0.09 -3.25 -32.96
CA ILE A 148 -0.51 -4.48 -32.41
C ILE A 148 -0.47 -4.47 -30.88
N GLY A 149 0.70 -4.22 -30.28
CA GLY A 149 0.83 -4.14 -28.82
C GLY A 149 -0.07 -3.05 -28.23
N SER A 150 -0.12 -1.88 -28.87
CA SER A 150 -1.03 -0.80 -28.47
C SER A 150 -2.50 -1.23 -28.56
N ALA A 151 -2.92 -1.87 -29.66
CA ALA A 151 -4.28 -2.35 -29.81
C ALA A 151 -4.64 -3.38 -28.74
N VAL A 152 -3.77 -4.35 -28.47
CA VAL A 152 -3.97 -5.35 -27.41
C VAL A 152 -4.11 -4.68 -26.05
N HIS A 153 -3.21 -3.76 -25.71
CA HIS A 153 -3.23 -3.03 -24.44
C HIS A 153 -4.55 -2.26 -24.24
N TRP A 154 -4.95 -1.47 -25.23
CA TRP A 154 -6.17 -0.66 -25.14
C TRP A 154 -7.46 -1.48 -25.22
N THR A 155 -7.48 -2.56 -26.01
CA THR A 155 -8.59 -3.51 -26.02
C THR A 155 -8.76 -4.14 -24.65
N TRP A 156 -7.68 -4.58 -24.00
CA TRP A 156 -7.77 -5.11 -22.65
C TRP A 156 -8.34 -4.07 -21.68
N ARG A 157 -7.74 -2.87 -21.65
CA ARG A 157 -8.10 -1.81 -20.71
C ARG A 157 -9.55 -1.37 -20.81
N TYR A 158 -10.11 -1.27 -22.02
CA TYR A 158 -11.46 -0.73 -22.20
C TYR A 158 -12.52 -1.78 -22.48
N VAL A 159 -12.22 -2.79 -23.31
CA VAL A 159 -13.22 -3.80 -23.69
C VAL A 159 -13.47 -4.76 -22.55
N LEU A 160 -12.43 -5.29 -21.89
CA LEU A 160 -12.65 -6.22 -20.77
C LEU A 160 -13.21 -5.51 -19.54
N ALA A 161 -12.72 -4.32 -19.22
CA ALA A 161 -13.31 -3.52 -18.15
C ALA A 161 -14.81 -3.25 -18.42
N GLY A 162 -15.17 -2.96 -19.67
CA GLY A 162 -16.56 -2.80 -20.11
C GLY A 162 -17.39 -4.08 -19.97
N ILE A 163 -16.86 -5.23 -20.40
CA ILE A 163 -17.53 -6.54 -20.26
C ILE A 163 -17.78 -6.87 -18.79
N VAL A 164 -16.76 -6.70 -17.93
CA VAL A 164 -16.89 -6.96 -16.48
C VAL A 164 -17.94 -6.06 -15.85
N SER A 165 -17.97 -4.77 -16.23
CA SER A 165 -18.97 -3.83 -15.74
C SER A 165 -20.38 -4.23 -16.20
N ALA A 166 -20.53 -4.60 -17.48
CA ALA A 166 -21.80 -5.00 -18.07
C ALA A 166 -22.33 -6.34 -17.52
N SER A 167 -21.44 -7.24 -17.09
CA SER A 167 -21.81 -8.51 -16.45
C SER A 167 -22.25 -8.37 -14.99
N GLY A 168 -22.38 -7.14 -14.48
CA GLY A 168 -22.66 -6.88 -13.07
C GLY A 168 -21.46 -7.09 -12.15
N GLY A 169 -20.24 -7.16 -12.72
CA GLY A 169 -19.01 -7.14 -11.94
C GLY A 169 -18.89 -5.79 -11.24
N GLY A 170 -18.61 -5.82 -9.94
CA GLY A 170 -18.44 -4.60 -9.14
C GLY A 170 -17.26 -3.74 -9.60
N SER A 171 -17.18 -2.52 -9.06
CA SER A 171 -16.17 -1.52 -9.42
C SER A 171 -14.74 -2.06 -9.34
N LEU A 172 -14.39 -2.84 -8.30
CA LEU A 172 -13.06 -3.46 -8.15
C LEU A 172 -12.71 -4.42 -9.30
N ALA A 173 -13.66 -5.25 -9.74
CA ALA A 173 -13.40 -6.21 -10.81
C ALA A 173 -13.16 -5.49 -12.15
N ALA A 174 -13.96 -4.45 -12.45
CA ALA A 174 -13.77 -3.61 -13.63
C ALA A 174 -12.44 -2.84 -13.56
N TRP A 175 -12.04 -2.41 -12.36
CA TRP A 175 -10.80 -1.70 -12.14
C TRP A 175 -9.57 -2.59 -12.31
N LEU A 176 -9.58 -3.79 -11.75
CA LEU A 176 -8.54 -4.80 -11.97
C LEU A 176 -8.41 -5.14 -13.46
N ALA A 177 -9.53 -5.30 -14.15
CA ALA A 177 -9.54 -5.52 -15.60
C ALA A 177 -8.93 -4.35 -16.41
N SER A 178 -9.00 -3.12 -15.90
CA SER A 178 -8.38 -1.95 -16.55
C SER A 178 -6.84 -1.95 -16.49
N GLY A 179 -6.25 -2.77 -15.60
CA GLY A 179 -4.80 -2.96 -15.48
C GLY A 179 -4.02 -1.81 -14.83
N ASP A 180 -4.69 -0.86 -14.16
CA ASP A 180 -4.05 0.28 -13.48
C ASP A 180 -3.78 0.01 -11.98
N THR A 181 -3.32 -1.18 -11.58
CA THR A 181 -3.37 -1.55 -10.15
C THR A 181 -2.42 -0.76 -9.25
N GLN A 182 -1.50 0.01 -9.83
CA GLN A 182 -0.58 0.92 -9.12
C GLN A 182 -1.29 1.89 -8.18
N ARG A 183 -2.49 2.40 -8.52
CA ARG A 183 -3.22 3.29 -7.60
C ARG A 183 -3.78 2.57 -6.37
N LEU A 184 -3.88 1.24 -6.39
CA LEU A 184 -4.21 0.42 -5.22
C LEU A 184 -2.95 0.02 -4.45
N LEU A 185 -1.89 -0.33 -5.18
CA LEU A 185 -0.62 -0.77 -4.59
C LEU A 185 0.01 0.29 -3.68
N TRP A 186 0.04 1.55 -4.11
CA TRP A 186 0.68 2.62 -3.33
C TRP A 186 0.03 2.86 -1.97
N PRO A 187 -1.29 3.09 -1.86
CA PRO A 187 -1.97 3.21 -0.57
C PRO A 187 -1.75 1.98 0.32
N ILE A 188 -1.89 0.76 -0.23
CA ILE A 188 -1.72 -0.48 0.56
C ILE A 188 -0.31 -0.57 1.15
N ARG A 189 0.73 -0.31 0.33
CA ARG A 189 2.14 -0.35 0.76
C ARG A 189 2.42 0.69 1.84
N VAL A 190 1.90 1.91 1.66
CA VAL A 190 2.06 3.01 2.62
C VAL A 190 1.40 2.65 3.95
N ILE A 191 0.13 2.22 3.93
CA ILE A 191 -0.60 1.85 5.15
C ILE A 191 0.13 0.71 5.87
N ALA A 192 0.57 -0.33 5.15
CA ALA A 192 1.32 -1.45 5.74
C ALA A 192 2.59 -0.98 6.46
N VAL A 193 3.35 -0.07 5.85
CA VAL A 193 4.58 0.51 6.40
C VAL A 193 4.32 1.36 7.65
N LEU A 194 3.24 2.15 7.64
CA LEU A 194 2.87 3.01 8.76
C LEU A 194 2.29 2.21 9.93
N MET A 195 1.58 1.11 9.65
CA MET A 195 0.99 0.23 10.67
C MET A 195 1.96 -0.78 11.27
N CYS A 196 2.99 -1.20 10.53
CA CYS A 196 3.97 -2.16 11.03
C CYS A 196 4.73 -1.54 12.21
N PRO A 197 4.77 -2.12 13.42
CA PRO A 197 5.52 -1.54 14.54
C PRO A 197 7.04 -1.75 14.38
N ASP A 198 7.45 -2.93 13.94
CA ASP A 198 8.86 -3.30 13.72
C ASP A 198 9.05 -3.94 12.33
N ALA A 199 9.37 -3.10 11.34
CA ALA A 199 9.62 -3.59 10.00
C ALA A 199 10.97 -4.31 9.87
N SER A 200 11.84 -4.27 10.89
CA SER A 200 13.17 -4.90 10.83
C SER A 200 13.04 -6.42 10.69
N HIS A 201 12.12 -6.97 11.48
CA HIS A 201 11.83 -8.39 11.62
C HIS A 201 10.59 -8.83 10.83
N HIS A 202 10.13 -8.02 9.86
CA HIS A 202 8.91 -8.29 9.10
C HIS A 202 9.18 -8.43 7.59
N PRO A 203 9.62 -9.61 7.11
CA PRO A 203 10.09 -9.80 5.73
C PRO A 203 9.09 -9.39 4.64
N ALA A 204 7.80 -9.68 4.82
CA ALA A 204 6.77 -9.33 3.84
C ALA A 204 6.65 -7.81 3.66
N VAL A 205 6.64 -7.03 4.74
CA VAL A 205 6.59 -5.56 4.67
C VAL A 205 7.87 -5.00 4.04
N ARG A 206 9.04 -5.59 4.33
CA ARG A 206 10.29 -5.18 3.69
C ARG A 206 10.25 -5.40 2.17
N GLN A 207 9.90 -6.60 1.76
CA GLN A 207 9.95 -7.02 0.36
C GLN A 207 8.84 -6.41 -0.49
N HIS A 208 7.61 -6.36 0.03
CA HIS A 208 6.43 -5.99 -0.77
C HIS A 208 5.99 -4.54 -0.57
N CYS A 209 6.54 -3.83 0.42
CA CYS A 209 6.20 -2.44 0.69
C CYS A 209 7.42 -1.51 0.68
N TRP A 210 8.43 -1.75 1.53
CA TRP A 210 9.61 -0.87 1.60
C TRP A 210 10.47 -0.91 0.35
N GLU A 211 10.79 -2.09 -0.18
CA GLU A 211 11.58 -2.22 -1.40
C GLU A 211 10.91 -1.46 -2.57
N PRO A 212 9.60 -1.64 -2.88
CA PRO A 212 8.94 -0.86 -3.92
C PRO A 212 8.97 0.66 -3.67
N ILE A 213 8.86 1.13 -2.43
CA ILE A 213 9.04 2.56 -2.11
C ILE A 213 10.47 3.01 -2.46
N VAL A 214 11.48 2.22 -2.10
CA VAL A 214 12.91 2.49 -2.37
C VAL A 214 13.32 2.29 -3.83
N ARG A 215 12.50 1.62 -4.64
CA ARG A 215 12.80 1.41 -6.07
C ARG A 215 12.00 2.33 -6.98
N LEU A 216 10.73 2.55 -6.67
CA LEU A 216 9.75 3.11 -7.60
C LEU A 216 9.21 4.47 -7.18
N ALA A 217 9.43 4.92 -5.93
CA ALA A 217 9.01 6.25 -5.52
C ALA A 217 9.84 7.34 -6.23
N ARG A 218 9.33 8.59 -6.19
CA ARG A 218 10.06 9.76 -6.71
C ARG A 218 11.46 9.83 -6.09
N ALA A 219 12.45 10.22 -6.90
CA ALA A 219 13.87 10.17 -6.56
C ALA A 219 14.20 10.74 -5.17
N GLU A 220 13.66 11.91 -4.79
CA GLU A 220 13.96 12.52 -3.49
C GLU A 220 13.59 11.63 -2.29
N ILE A 221 12.43 10.97 -2.35
CA ILE A 221 11.91 10.13 -1.26
C ILE A 221 12.59 8.80 -1.27
N ARG A 222 12.78 8.27 -2.47
CA ARG A 222 13.54 7.06 -2.73
C ARG A 222 14.92 7.12 -2.08
N ASP A 223 15.66 8.21 -2.32
CA ASP A 223 17.04 8.34 -1.87
C ASP A 223 17.10 8.55 -0.33
N LYS A 224 16.22 9.38 0.24
CA LYS A 224 16.11 9.56 1.70
C LYS A 224 15.73 8.27 2.43
N VAL A 225 14.66 7.61 1.98
CA VAL A 225 14.20 6.36 2.59
C VAL A 225 15.28 5.27 2.44
N ARG A 226 15.94 5.18 1.28
CA ARG A 226 17.06 4.24 1.08
C ARG A 226 18.19 4.48 2.07
N GLU A 227 18.67 5.72 2.17
CA GLU A 227 19.77 6.08 3.07
C GLU A 227 19.48 5.69 4.53
N ARG A 228 18.23 5.86 4.99
CA ARG A 228 17.82 5.44 6.33
C ARG A 228 17.78 3.92 6.47
N LEU A 229 17.16 3.24 5.52
CA LEU A 229 16.97 1.79 5.58
C LEU A 229 18.25 0.99 5.36
N ALA A 230 19.24 1.54 4.63
CA ALA A 230 20.59 0.99 4.48
C ALA A 230 21.27 0.72 5.84
N GLN A 231 20.93 1.52 6.86
CA GLN A 231 21.49 1.41 8.21
C GLN A 231 20.94 0.22 9.00
N VAL A 232 19.87 -0.40 8.51
CA VAL A 232 19.14 -1.50 9.16
C VAL A 232 19.19 -2.77 8.33
N PHE A 233 19.03 -2.64 7.01
CA PHE A 233 18.92 -3.74 6.06
C PHE A 233 20.22 -3.95 5.29
N THR A 234 21.31 -4.17 6.03
CA THR A 234 22.67 -4.25 5.45
C THR A 234 22.90 -5.44 4.51
N GLU A 235 22.07 -6.48 4.60
CA GLU A 235 22.17 -7.70 3.78
C GLU A 235 21.27 -7.66 2.53
N ASP A 236 20.36 -6.69 2.45
CA ASP A 236 19.38 -6.58 1.38
C ASP A 236 19.94 -5.65 0.26
N PRO A 237 20.19 -6.16 -0.96
CA PRO A 237 20.92 -5.44 -2.01
C PRO A 237 20.20 -4.21 -2.54
N TRP A 238 18.92 -4.05 -2.22
CA TRP A 238 18.08 -2.93 -2.65
C TRP A 238 18.20 -1.71 -1.74
N PHE A 239 18.72 -1.89 -0.52
CA PHE A 239 18.95 -0.81 0.45
C PHE A 239 20.43 -0.42 0.55
N ALA A 240 21.34 -1.19 -0.05
CA ALA A 240 22.78 -0.90 -0.14
C ALA A 240 23.15 0.13 -1.22
#